data_AF-A0A832GW68-F1
#
_entry.id   AF-A0A832GW68-F1
#
_cell.length_a   1.000
_cell.length_b   1.000
_cell.length_c   1.000
_cell.angle_alpha   90.00
_cell.angle_beta   90.00
_cell.angle_gamma   90.00
#
_symmetry.space_group_name_H-M   'P 1'
#
loop_
_entity.id
_entity.type
_entity.pdbx_description
1 polymer ?
#
loop_
_entity_poly.entity_id
_entity_poly.type
_entity_poly.pdbx_seq_one_letter_code
_entity_poly.pdbx_strand_id
1 'polypeptide(L)'
;MIKRIVSNKIIDLAIDEAQRIKDIGLILKIIIDNFKVVNVIATVSSSFELANELSEPLTGRKYIINLYPISFEEMVKENNLIEEIGNLERRLIFGCYPEIITNPGKEQELLRLISDSYLYKDILSVEKIRKPVLISKILKALALQIGNEVNNNEIAQIAGCDRSTVEKYLDILEKAFIIFQISAYSKNVRNEIKKNKKIYFFDNGIRNAVINNFSDLESRMDKGHLWENYIISERYKYLKNNSKERNLYFWRITQHQEIDLIEEDGTKITAYEIKYSKNSKYKFPKTFTTNYPGAEWQIMGTGLPAYIPVHDLTIHLPTLKLYAWTHGRSAYNISLPQVTGINQISETASEYNLFQNYPNPFNQFSIIQFVIPAVDSRPDKPGYKETHLRETLCLKW
;
A
#
# COMPACT_ATOMS: atom_id res chain seq x y z
N MET A 1 -26.14 -12.74 12.01
CA MET A 1 -26.48 -14.03 12.65
C MET A 1 -25.61 -14.16 13.90
N ILE A 2 -26.17 -14.07 15.11
CA ILE A 2 -25.38 -14.13 16.37
C ILE A 2 -25.23 -15.61 16.78
N LYS A 3 -24.01 -16.14 16.81
CA LYS A 3 -23.71 -17.48 17.36
C LYS A 3 -23.03 -17.32 18.72
N ARG A 4 -23.57 -17.96 19.75
CA ARG A 4 -23.07 -17.96 21.12
C ARG A 4 -22.27 -19.24 21.36
N ILE A 5 -21.00 -19.13 21.75
CA ILE A 5 -20.18 -20.24 22.25
C ILE A 5 -19.94 -19.97 23.74
N VAL A 6 -20.48 -20.80 24.62
CA VAL A 6 -20.33 -20.65 26.08
C VAL A 6 -19.24 -21.58 26.57
N SER A 7 -18.14 -21.00 27.06
CA SER A 7 -17.24 -21.60 28.05
C SER A 7 -16.46 -20.46 28.73
N ASN A 8 -15.67 -20.74 29.77
CA ASN A 8 -14.70 -19.80 30.40
C ASN A 8 -13.60 -19.28 29.44
N LYS A 9 -13.82 -19.40 28.14
CA LYS A 9 -12.99 -18.90 27.06
C LYS A 9 -13.46 -17.50 26.70
N ILE A 10 -12.51 -16.69 26.27
CA ILE A 10 -12.77 -15.47 25.53
C ILE A 10 -13.79 -15.78 24.42
N ILE A 11 -14.87 -15.00 24.35
CA ILE A 11 -15.94 -15.15 23.37
C ILE A 11 -15.77 -14.06 22.32
N ASP A 12 -15.54 -14.44 21.07
CA ASP A 12 -15.51 -13.50 19.96
C ASP A 12 -16.94 -13.25 19.42
N LEU A 13 -17.40 -12.01 19.51
CA LEU A 13 -18.65 -11.53 18.95
C LEU A 13 -18.36 -10.76 17.66
N ALA A 14 -18.67 -11.35 16.51
CA ALA A 14 -18.61 -10.69 15.22
C ALA A 14 -19.97 -10.07 14.85
N ILE A 15 -19.98 -8.77 14.61
CA ILE A 15 -21.13 -8.00 14.15
C ILE A 15 -20.82 -7.49 12.75
N ASP A 16 -21.50 -8.06 11.77
CA ASP A 16 -21.37 -7.62 10.39
C ASP A 16 -22.31 -6.43 10.13
N GLU A 17 -21.85 -5.45 9.34
CA GLU A 17 -22.62 -4.26 8.96
C GLU A 17 -23.18 -3.51 10.20
N ALA A 18 -22.33 -3.30 11.20
CA ALA A 18 -22.73 -2.79 12.52
C ALA A 18 -23.44 -1.43 12.45
N GLN A 19 -23.17 -0.64 11.41
CA GLN A 19 -23.82 0.63 11.11
C GLN A 19 -25.35 0.55 10.91
N ARG A 20 -25.87 -0.63 10.58
CA ARG A 20 -27.32 -0.83 10.40
C ARG A 20 -28.08 -0.94 11.73
N ILE A 21 -27.36 -1.06 12.84
CA ILE A 21 -27.93 -1.20 14.17
C ILE A 21 -28.04 0.20 14.79
N LYS A 22 -29.27 0.60 15.15
CA LYS A 22 -29.51 1.86 15.84
C LYS A 22 -28.77 1.89 17.18
N ASP A 23 -28.16 3.03 17.50
CA ASP A 23 -27.43 3.25 18.76
C ASP A 23 -26.25 2.27 18.99
N ILE A 24 -25.67 1.74 17.91
CA ILE A 24 -24.60 0.74 17.97
C ILE A 24 -23.40 1.17 18.83
N GLY A 25 -23.03 2.46 18.84
CA GLY A 25 -21.94 2.97 19.66
C GLY A 25 -22.15 2.73 21.16
N LEU A 26 -23.35 3.02 21.67
CA LEU A 26 -23.73 2.77 23.06
C LEU A 26 -23.82 1.27 23.37
N ILE A 27 -24.38 0.48 22.44
CA ILE A 27 -24.49 -0.97 22.60
C ILE A 27 -23.10 -1.61 22.74
N LEU A 28 -22.16 -1.26 21.85
CA LEU A 28 -20.78 -1.74 21.88
C LEU A 28 -20.09 -1.35 23.18
N LYS A 29 -20.30 -0.12 23.65
CA LYS A 29 -19.74 0.36 24.93
C LYS A 29 -20.24 -0.47 26.10
N ILE A 30 -21.55 -0.71 26.20
CA ILE A 30 -22.16 -1.55 27.24
C ILE A 30 -21.55 -2.95 27.22
N ILE A 31 -21.36 -3.54 26.03
CA ILE A 31 -20.79 -4.88 25.91
C ILE A 31 -19.35 -4.92 26.44
N ILE A 32 -18.49 -4.02 25.95
CA ILE A 32 -17.06 -3.97 26.30
C ILE A 32 -16.84 -3.61 27.78
N ASP A 33 -17.68 -2.72 28.33
CA ASP A 33 -17.54 -2.28 29.72
C ASP A 33 -18.01 -3.36 30.72
N ASN A 34 -19.09 -4.10 30.41
CA ASN A 34 -19.69 -5.07 31.33
C ASN A 34 -19.21 -6.52 31.13
N PHE A 35 -18.80 -6.91 29.92
CA PHE A 35 -18.45 -8.29 29.60
C PHE A 35 -16.96 -8.41 29.20
N LYS A 36 -16.08 -8.45 30.21
CA LYS A 36 -14.62 -8.51 30.01
C LYS A 36 -14.09 -9.75 29.30
N VAL A 37 -14.90 -10.80 29.19
CA VAL A 37 -14.58 -12.03 28.46
C VAL A 37 -14.99 -11.97 26.98
N VAL A 38 -15.63 -10.89 26.53
CA VAL A 38 -16.12 -10.76 25.14
C VAL A 38 -15.19 -9.85 24.34
N ASN A 39 -14.61 -10.38 23.28
CA ASN A 39 -13.98 -9.58 22.23
C ASN A 39 -15.04 -9.24 21.19
N VAL A 40 -15.11 -7.98 20.77
CA VAL A 40 -16.05 -7.57 19.72
C VAL A 40 -15.31 -7.22 18.46
N ILE A 41 -15.70 -7.86 17.35
CA ILE A 41 -15.28 -7.53 15.99
C ILE A 41 -16.50 -6.94 15.30
N ALA A 42 -16.42 -5.69 14.85
CA ALA A 42 -17.50 -5.04 14.13
C ALA A 42 -17.01 -4.64 12.74
N THR A 43 -17.68 -5.12 11.70
CA THR A 43 -17.45 -4.63 10.34
C THR A 43 -18.35 -3.44 10.07
N VAL A 44 -17.85 -2.53 9.27
CA VAL A 44 -18.48 -1.26 9.01
C VAL A 44 -18.12 -0.85 7.58
N SER A 45 -19.11 -0.44 6.78
CA SER A 45 -18.85 0.16 5.48
C SER A 45 -18.36 1.60 5.59
N SER A 46 -17.76 2.10 4.52
CA SER A 46 -17.24 3.46 4.45
C SER A 46 -18.32 4.55 4.64
N SER A 47 -19.60 4.22 4.42
CA SER A 47 -20.74 5.11 4.68
C SER A 47 -21.07 5.33 6.16
N PHE A 48 -20.52 4.54 7.09
CA PHE A 48 -20.73 4.76 8.51
C PHE A 48 -19.95 5.93 9.06
N GLU A 49 -18.68 6.11 8.66
CA GLU A 49 -17.93 7.30 9.06
C GLU A 49 -18.60 8.58 8.54
N LEU A 50 -19.27 8.48 7.38
CA LEU A 50 -20.09 9.53 6.79
C LEU A 50 -21.41 9.76 7.52
N ALA A 51 -22.02 8.70 8.05
CA ALA A 51 -23.27 8.73 8.80
C ALA A 51 -23.09 9.11 10.28
N ASN A 52 -21.86 9.19 10.79
CA ASN A 52 -21.58 9.43 12.20
C ASN A 52 -21.85 10.88 12.65
N GLU A 53 -23.12 11.13 12.95
CA GLU A 53 -23.55 11.70 14.24
C GLU A 53 -23.75 10.55 15.26
N LEU A 54 -22.72 9.71 15.50
CA LEU A 54 -22.84 8.71 16.58
C LEU A 54 -22.90 9.43 17.92
N SER A 55 -24.00 9.20 18.63
CA SER A 55 -24.33 9.76 19.94
C SER A 55 -23.34 9.36 21.05
N GLU A 56 -22.37 8.49 20.80
CA GLU A 56 -21.27 8.26 21.75
C GLU A 56 -20.02 7.65 21.10
N PRO A 57 -18.85 8.29 21.22
CA PRO A 57 -17.63 7.75 20.65
C PRO A 57 -17.02 6.66 21.54
N LEU A 58 -16.65 5.52 20.94
CA LEU A 58 -15.85 4.45 21.56
C LEU A 58 -14.37 4.85 21.74
N THR A 59 -14.09 6.13 21.99
CA THR A 59 -12.72 6.66 22.10
C THR A 59 -11.93 5.90 23.16
N GLY A 60 -10.73 5.46 22.79
CA GLY A 60 -9.84 4.66 23.65
C GLY A 60 -10.29 3.22 23.90
N ARG A 61 -11.41 2.77 23.33
CA ARG A 61 -11.96 1.40 23.51
C ARG A 61 -12.03 0.57 22.23
N LYS A 62 -11.48 1.08 21.12
CA LYS A 62 -11.47 0.38 19.83
C LYS A 62 -10.13 0.51 19.14
N TYR A 63 -9.78 -0.53 18.38
CA TYR A 63 -8.79 -0.48 17.32
C TYR A 63 -9.52 -0.46 15.99
N ILE A 64 -9.13 0.42 15.08
CA ILE A 64 -9.70 0.51 13.73
C ILE A 64 -8.69 -0.14 12.79
N ILE A 65 -9.16 -1.09 11.99
CA ILE A 65 -8.40 -1.71 10.91
C ILE A 65 -9.11 -1.34 9.62
N ASN A 66 -8.44 -0.57 8.78
CA ASN A 66 -8.95 -0.21 7.45
C ASN A 66 -8.53 -1.29 6.46
N LEU A 67 -9.48 -1.72 5.63
CA LEU A 67 -9.24 -2.68 4.56
C LEU A 67 -9.25 -1.92 3.22
N TYR A 68 -8.09 -1.89 2.57
CA TYR A 68 -7.93 -1.28 1.25
C TYR A 68 -8.15 -2.32 0.14
N PRO A 69 -8.32 -1.90 -1.12
CA PRO A 69 -8.24 -2.82 -2.26
C PRO A 69 -6.93 -3.62 -2.19
N ILE A 70 -6.97 -4.90 -2.58
CA ILE A 70 -5.85 -5.83 -2.38
C ILE A 70 -4.57 -5.20 -2.93
N SER A 71 -3.54 -5.15 -2.11
CA SER A 71 -2.25 -4.57 -2.46
C SER A 71 -1.44 -5.51 -3.35
N PHE A 72 -0.51 -4.93 -4.10
CA PHE A 72 0.49 -5.68 -4.84
C PHE A 72 1.27 -6.63 -3.92
N GLU A 73 1.56 -6.19 -2.68
CA GLU A 73 2.23 -7.05 -1.70
C GLU A 73 1.40 -8.31 -1.39
N GLU A 74 0.09 -8.17 -1.19
CA GLU A 74 -0.81 -9.30 -0.95
C GLU A 74 -0.97 -10.18 -2.19
N MET A 75 -1.07 -9.58 -3.38
CA MET A 75 -1.12 -10.34 -4.63
C MET A 75 0.14 -11.15 -4.87
N VAL A 76 1.32 -10.60 -4.58
CA VAL A 76 2.61 -11.33 -4.71
C VAL A 76 2.72 -12.43 -3.66
N LYS A 77 2.18 -12.25 -2.45
CA LYS A 77 2.10 -13.32 -1.44
C LYS A 77 1.34 -14.53 -1.95
N GLU A 78 0.26 -14.30 -2.69
CA GLU A 78 -0.60 -15.35 -3.25
C GLU A 78 -0.03 -15.95 -4.55
N ASN A 79 0.30 -15.10 -5.51
CA ASN A 79 0.58 -15.50 -6.90
C ASN A 79 2.07 -15.45 -7.28
N ASN A 80 3.00 -15.13 -6.37
CA ASN A 80 4.41 -14.84 -6.67
C ASN A 80 4.65 -13.61 -7.56
N LEU A 81 5.91 -13.13 -7.57
CA LEU A 81 6.29 -11.87 -8.22
C LEU A 81 6.24 -11.95 -9.74
N ILE A 82 6.73 -13.03 -10.33
CA ILE A 82 6.88 -13.14 -11.79
C ILE A 82 5.50 -13.07 -12.44
N GLU A 83 4.53 -13.75 -11.83
CA GLU A 83 3.15 -13.73 -12.27
C GLU A 83 2.53 -12.33 -12.13
N GLU A 84 2.71 -11.66 -11.00
CA GLU A 84 2.14 -10.32 -10.80
C GLU A 84 2.81 -9.24 -11.67
N ILE A 85 4.10 -9.39 -12.00
CA ILE A 85 4.75 -8.56 -13.03
C ILE A 85 4.11 -8.82 -14.40
N GLY A 86 3.84 -10.08 -14.74
CA GLY A 86 3.15 -10.46 -15.97
C GLY A 86 1.71 -9.91 -16.05
N ASN A 87 1.05 -9.81 -14.89
CA ASN A 87 -0.31 -9.26 -14.76
C ASN A 87 -0.36 -7.75 -14.56
N LEU A 88 0.79 -7.04 -14.54
CA LEU A 88 0.85 -5.62 -14.17
C LEU A 88 -0.05 -4.74 -15.04
N GLU A 89 -0.07 -4.95 -16.36
CA GLU A 89 -0.96 -4.22 -17.26
C GLU A 89 -2.43 -4.41 -16.87
N ARG A 90 -2.81 -5.65 -16.55
CA ARG A 90 -4.16 -5.98 -16.09
C ARG A 90 -4.47 -5.29 -14.76
N ARG A 91 -3.52 -5.21 -13.81
CA ARG A 91 -3.68 -4.46 -12.55
C ARG A 91 -3.82 -2.96 -12.79
N LEU A 92 -3.08 -2.39 -13.75
CA LEU A 92 -3.17 -0.99 -14.10
C LEU A 92 -4.50 -0.63 -14.78
N ILE A 93 -5.08 -1.53 -15.57
CA ILE A 93 -6.34 -1.29 -16.27
C ILE A 93 -7.56 -1.58 -15.38
N PHE A 94 -7.55 -2.72 -14.68
CA PHE A 94 -8.73 -3.26 -13.98
C PHE A 94 -8.62 -3.22 -12.45
N GLY A 95 -7.46 -2.89 -11.89
CA GLY A 95 -7.28 -2.82 -10.44
C GLY A 95 -7.22 -4.18 -9.74
N CYS A 96 -7.41 -4.14 -8.42
CA CYS A 96 -7.21 -5.26 -7.50
C CYS A 96 -8.39 -5.45 -6.53
N TYR A 97 -9.60 -4.99 -6.87
CA TYR A 97 -10.78 -5.32 -6.09
C TYR A 97 -10.98 -6.85 -6.05
N PRO A 98 -11.34 -7.47 -4.90
CA PRO A 98 -11.47 -8.92 -4.76
C PRO A 98 -12.33 -9.57 -5.85
N GLU A 99 -13.47 -8.96 -6.17
CA GLU A 99 -14.40 -9.47 -7.19
C GLU A 99 -13.78 -9.45 -8.60
N ILE A 100 -12.89 -8.49 -8.89
CA ILE A 100 -12.22 -8.35 -10.18
C ILE A 100 -11.12 -9.38 -10.36
N ILE A 101 -10.32 -9.60 -9.31
CA ILE A 101 -9.22 -10.57 -9.38
C ILE A 101 -9.71 -12.02 -9.39
N THR A 102 -10.86 -12.30 -8.78
CA THR A 102 -11.44 -13.65 -8.69
C THR A 102 -12.29 -14.04 -9.90
N ASN A 103 -12.66 -13.09 -10.76
CA ASN A 103 -13.51 -13.31 -11.94
C ASN A 103 -12.84 -12.83 -13.24
N PRO A 104 -11.76 -13.50 -13.69
CA PRO A 104 -11.09 -13.16 -14.95
C PRO A 104 -12.04 -13.21 -16.14
N GLY A 105 -11.92 -12.23 -17.04
CA GLY A 105 -12.75 -12.08 -18.24
C GLY A 105 -14.06 -11.32 -18.02
N LYS A 106 -14.41 -10.95 -16.78
CA LYS A 106 -15.60 -10.15 -16.44
C LYS A 106 -15.27 -8.78 -15.84
N GLU A 107 -14.00 -8.40 -15.85
CA GLU A 107 -13.47 -7.24 -15.13
C GLU A 107 -14.19 -5.94 -15.52
N GLN A 108 -14.37 -5.71 -16.81
CA GLN A 108 -15.02 -4.50 -17.32
C GLN A 108 -16.50 -4.42 -16.92
N GLU A 109 -17.22 -5.54 -16.99
CA GLU A 109 -18.63 -5.62 -16.57
C GLU A 109 -18.76 -5.36 -15.07
N LEU A 110 -17.96 -6.06 -14.27
CA LEU A 110 -17.96 -5.95 -12.82
C LEU A 110 -17.54 -4.55 -12.35
N LEU A 111 -16.51 -3.96 -12.96
CA LEU A 111 -16.08 -2.60 -12.62
C LEU A 111 -17.14 -1.56 -12.95
N ARG A 112 -17.89 -1.71 -14.05
CA ARG A 112 -19.03 -0.85 -14.35
C ARG A 112 -20.14 -1.01 -13.33
N LEU A 113 -20.46 -2.25 -12.94
CA LEU A 113 -21.42 -2.52 -11.87
C LEU A 113 -20.98 -1.88 -10.55
N ILE A 114 -19.71 -2.01 -10.18
CA ILE A 114 -19.13 -1.39 -8.99
C ILE A 114 -19.23 0.14 -9.08
N SER A 115 -18.80 0.74 -10.21
CA SER A 115 -18.80 2.19 -10.38
C SER A 115 -20.18 2.80 -10.39
N ASP A 116 -21.15 2.15 -11.03
CA ASP A 116 -22.48 2.72 -11.27
C ASP A 116 -23.46 2.42 -10.13
N SER A 117 -23.35 1.24 -9.50
CA SER A 117 -24.33 0.77 -8.51
C SER A 117 -23.80 0.76 -7.07
N TYR A 118 -22.52 0.43 -6.83
CA TYR A 118 -22.01 0.25 -5.47
C TYR A 118 -21.36 1.52 -4.91
N LEU A 119 -20.51 2.20 -5.69
CA LEU A 119 -19.82 3.42 -5.22
C LEU A 119 -20.81 4.49 -4.78
N TYR A 120 -21.89 4.69 -5.54
CA TYR A 120 -22.86 5.74 -5.24
C TYR A 120 -23.89 5.31 -4.21
N LYS A 121 -24.27 4.03 -4.11
CA LYS A 121 -25.36 3.61 -3.22
C LYS A 121 -25.06 3.88 -1.75
N ASP A 122 -23.85 3.53 -1.31
CA ASP A 122 -23.45 3.74 0.08
C ASP A 122 -23.25 5.23 0.38
N ILE A 123 -22.72 5.99 -0.57
CA ILE A 123 -22.56 7.44 -0.44
C ILE A 123 -23.92 8.15 -0.40
N LEU A 124 -24.85 7.81 -1.30
CA LEU A 124 -26.17 8.41 -1.39
C LEU A 124 -27.08 8.06 -0.22
N SER A 125 -26.77 6.98 0.52
CA SER A 125 -27.48 6.63 1.76
C SER A 125 -27.28 7.66 2.88
N VAL A 126 -26.28 8.54 2.77
CA VAL A 126 -26.06 9.66 3.67
C VAL A 126 -27.12 10.73 3.37
N GLU A 127 -28.05 10.96 4.30
CA GLU A 127 -29.29 11.79 4.16
C GLU A 127 -29.09 13.20 3.53
N LYS A 128 -27.85 13.70 3.47
CA LYS A 128 -27.46 15.02 2.96
C LYS A 128 -27.02 15.03 1.47
N ILE A 129 -27.03 13.90 0.74
CA ILE A 129 -26.60 13.84 -0.67
C ILE A 129 -27.78 13.60 -1.60
N ARG A 130 -28.39 14.69 -2.08
CA ARG A 130 -29.59 14.64 -2.95
C ARG A 130 -29.29 14.64 -4.46
N LYS A 131 -28.02 14.58 -4.88
CA LYS A 131 -27.61 14.79 -6.29
C LYS A 131 -26.60 13.75 -6.81
N PRO A 132 -27.05 12.53 -7.22
CA PRO A 132 -26.20 11.49 -7.83
C PRO A 132 -25.41 11.96 -9.05
N VAL A 133 -26.01 12.84 -9.86
CA VAL A 133 -25.37 13.39 -11.07
C VAL A 133 -24.17 14.28 -10.71
N LEU A 134 -24.24 15.01 -9.60
CA LEU A 134 -23.21 15.96 -9.23
C LEU A 134 -21.93 15.25 -8.76
N ILE A 135 -22.08 14.22 -7.93
CA ILE A 135 -20.95 13.41 -7.48
C ILE A 135 -20.27 12.69 -8.65
N SER A 136 -21.05 12.18 -9.60
CA SER A 136 -20.50 11.55 -10.82
C SER A 136 -19.68 12.53 -11.66
N LYS A 137 -20.17 13.77 -11.86
CA LYS A 137 -19.40 14.82 -12.56
C LYS A 137 -18.11 15.18 -11.85
N ILE A 138 -18.16 15.36 -10.52
CA ILE A 138 -16.98 15.67 -9.70
C ILE A 138 -15.96 14.53 -9.81
N LEU A 139 -16.39 13.29 -9.55
CA LEU A 139 -15.50 12.13 -9.57
C LEU A 139 -14.88 11.91 -10.96
N LYS A 140 -15.66 12.13 -12.03
CA LYS A 140 -15.15 12.06 -13.41
C LYS A 140 -14.14 13.15 -13.72
N ALA A 141 -14.36 14.38 -13.26
CA ALA A 141 -13.39 15.46 -13.42
C ALA A 141 -12.06 15.13 -12.71
N LEU A 142 -12.13 14.61 -11.47
CA LEU A 142 -10.95 14.17 -10.73
C LEU A 142 -10.22 13.02 -11.42
N ALA A 143 -10.95 12.03 -11.93
CA ALA A 143 -10.38 10.90 -12.66
C ALA A 143 -9.62 11.34 -13.92
N LEU A 144 -10.11 12.35 -14.64
CA LEU A 144 -9.47 12.91 -15.82
C LEU A 144 -8.23 13.75 -15.48
N GLN A 145 -8.15 14.30 -14.27
CA GLN A 145 -7.05 15.16 -13.80
C GLN A 145 -6.07 14.43 -12.87
N ILE A 146 -6.13 13.10 -12.78
CA ILE A 146 -5.28 12.31 -11.90
C ILE A 146 -3.78 12.61 -12.11
N GLY A 147 -3.03 12.70 -11.00
CA GLY A 147 -1.62 13.10 -11.02
C GLY A 147 -1.38 14.60 -11.18
N ASN A 148 -2.42 15.41 -11.44
CA ASN A 148 -2.31 16.87 -11.47
C ASN A 148 -2.83 17.51 -10.18
N GLU A 149 -2.42 18.76 -9.94
CA GLU A 149 -2.96 19.57 -8.85
C GLU A 149 -4.43 19.92 -9.11
N VAL A 150 -5.27 19.71 -8.10
CA VAL A 150 -6.70 19.94 -8.18
C VAL A 150 -7.05 21.35 -7.74
N ASN A 151 -7.74 22.08 -8.62
CA ASN A 151 -8.35 23.36 -8.31
C ASN A 151 -9.86 23.18 -8.06
N ASN A 152 -10.29 23.30 -6.80
CA ASN A 152 -11.70 23.11 -6.44
C ASN A 152 -12.66 24.07 -7.17
N ASN A 153 -12.22 25.27 -7.57
CA ASN A 153 -13.06 26.19 -8.35
C ASN A 153 -13.29 25.67 -9.78
N GLU A 154 -12.26 25.08 -10.39
CA GLU A 154 -12.35 24.49 -11.72
C GLU A 154 -13.29 23.28 -11.70
N ILE A 155 -13.12 22.39 -10.71
CA ILE A 155 -14.02 21.25 -10.51
C ILE A 155 -15.46 21.73 -10.27
N ALA A 156 -15.66 22.79 -9.49
CA ALA A 156 -16.97 23.37 -9.22
C ALA A 156 -17.64 23.88 -10.51
N GLN A 157 -16.87 24.55 -11.38
CA GLN A 157 -17.33 25.01 -12.69
C GLN A 157 -17.71 23.85 -13.62
N ILE A 158 -16.87 22.81 -13.73
CA ILE A 158 -17.14 21.60 -14.53
C ILE A 158 -18.40 20.88 -14.03
N ALA A 159 -18.56 20.77 -12.71
CA ALA A 159 -19.67 20.09 -12.08
C ALA A 159 -20.96 20.91 -12.05
N GLY A 160 -20.87 22.24 -12.20
CA GLY A 160 -22.00 23.17 -12.10
C GLY A 160 -22.48 23.36 -10.67
N CYS A 161 -21.55 23.51 -9.72
CA CYS A 161 -21.83 23.73 -8.29
C CYS A 161 -20.89 24.78 -7.69
N ASP A 162 -21.02 25.04 -6.39
CA ASP A 162 -20.09 25.91 -5.66
C ASP A 162 -18.87 25.14 -5.14
N ARG A 163 -17.80 25.87 -4.81
CA ARG A 163 -16.56 25.31 -4.28
C ARG A 163 -16.77 24.53 -2.98
N SER A 164 -17.61 25.02 -2.07
CA SER A 164 -17.91 24.35 -0.80
C SER A 164 -18.56 22.98 -1.00
N THR A 165 -19.34 22.83 -2.05
CA THR A 165 -19.99 21.58 -2.44
C THR A 165 -18.94 20.59 -2.93
N VAL A 166 -17.98 21.03 -3.76
CA VAL A 166 -16.83 20.21 -4.15
C VAL A 166 -16.06 19.73 -2.93
N GLU A 167 -15.69 20.63 -2.01
CA GLU A 167 -14.95 20.27 -0.78
C GLU A 167 -15.70 19.23 0.05
N LYS A 168 -17.02 19.38 0.19
CA LYS A 168 -17.87 18.39 0.85
C LYS A 168 -17.85 17.04 0.13
N TYR A 169 -17.94 17.01 -1.20
CA TYR A 169 -17.88 15.77 -1.97
C TYR A 169 -16.51 15.11 -1.93
N LEU A 170 -15.41 15.88 -1.88
CA LEU A 170 -14.07 15.34 -1.70
C LEU A 170 -13.92 14.62 -0.35
N ASP A 171 -14.37 15.25 0.73
CA ASP A 171 -14.41 14.63 2.07
C ASP A 171 -15.24 13.33 2.06
N ILE A 172 -16.37 13.34 1.35
CA ILE A 172 -17.22 12.16 1.21
C ILE A 172 -16.51 11.02 0.47
N LEU A 173 -15.89 11.33 -0.68
CA LEU A 173 -15.19 10.35 -1.50
C LEU A 173 -13.94 9.78 -0.82
N GLU A 174 -13.27 10.58 0.01
CA GLU A 174 -12.09 10.16 0.78
C GLU A 174 -12.47 9.20 1.90
N LYS A 175 -13.49 9.54 2.71
CA LYS A 175 -14.07 8.64 3.71
C LYS A 175 -14.67 7.38 3.09
N ALA A 176 -15.14 7.47 1.85
CA ALA A 176 -15.63 6.33 1.07
C ALA A 176 -14.52 5.36 0.61
N PHE A 177 -13.25 5.66 0.87
CA PHE A 177 -12.07 4.93 0.35
C PHE A 177 -12.04 4.85 -1.18
N ILE A 178 -12.56 5.87 -1.88
CA ILE A 178 -12.49 5.95 -3.34
C ILE A 178 -11.23 6.71 -3.76
N ILE A 179 -11.01 7.86 -3.12
CA ILE A 179 -9.88 8.74 -3.37
C ILE A 179 -9.10 8.98 -2.08
N PHE A 180 -7.87 9.48 -2.22
CA PHE A 180 -7.12 10.08 -1.14
C PHE A 180 -6.35 11.29 -1.65
N GLN A 181 -5.99 12.19 -0.73
CA GLN A 181 -5.33 13.45 -1.08
C GLN A 181 -3.89 13.46 -0.57
N ILE A 182 -2.95 13.99 -1.36
CA ILE A 182 -1.61 14.34 -0.89
C ILE A 182 -1.39 15.85 -1.04
N SER A 183 -0.77 16.45 -0.02
CA SER A 183 -0.54 17.89 0.03
C SER A 183 0.86 18.23 -0.51
N ALA A 184 1.06 19.48 -0.91
CA ALA A 184 2.39 19.93 -1.31
C ALA A 184 3.31 20.10 -0.10
N TYR A 185 4.51 19.55 -0.18
CA TYR A 185 5.51 19.60 0.87
C TYR A 185 5.97 21.03 1.18
N SER A 186 6.18 21.33 2.46
CA SER A 186 6.56 22.66 2.95
C SER A 186 7.34 22.55 4.25
N LYS A 187 8.48 23.23 4.38
CA LYS A 187 9.14 23.38 5.69
C LYS A 187 8.29 24.16 6.71
N ASN A 188 7.42 25.03 6.22
CA ASN A 188 6.50 25.79 7.07
C ASN A 188 5.13 25.15 7.02
N VAL A 189 4.79 24.44 8.10
CA VAL A 189 3.54 23.70 8.32
C VAL A 189 2.31 24.61 8.16
N ARG A 190 2.40 25.89 8.56
CA ARG A 190 1.27 26.84 8.41
C ARG A 190 0.98 27.20 6.95
N ASN A 191 2.00 27.15 6.09
CA ASN A 191 1.82 27.37 4.66
C ASN A 191 1.38 26.10 3.94
N GLU A 192 1.67 24.91 4.48
CA GLU A 192 1.29 23.60 3.93
C GLU A 192 -0.24 23.45 3.79
N ILE A 193 -0.99 23.89 4.80
CA ILE A 193 -2.47 23.81 4.83
C ILE A 193 -3.14 24.62 3.69
N LYS A 194 -2.47 25.65 3.18
CA LYS A 194 -2.99 26.51 2.10
C LYS A 194 -2.57 26.07 0.70
N LYS A 195 -1.75 25.03 0.57
CA LYS A 195 -1.20 24.61 -0.71
C LYS A 195 -2.16 23.71 -1.48
N ASN A 196 -1.91 23.66 -2.78
CA ASN A 196 -2.58 22.78 -3.72
C ASN A 196 -2.43 21.32 -3.28
N LYS A 197 -3.40 20.51 -3.70
CA LYS A 197 -3.46 19.09 -3.41
C LYS A 197 -3.47 18.31 -4.72
N LYS A 198 -2.86 17.14 -4.72
CA LYS A 198 -3.11 16.12 -5.75
C LYS A 198 -4.07 15.09 -5.19
N ILE A 199 -4.95 14.59 -6.06
CA ILE A 199 -5.96 13.60 -5.69
C ILE A 199 -5.70 12.33 -6.50
N TYR A 200 -5.67 11.21 -5.79
CA TYR A 200 -5.39 9.88 -6.31
C TYR A 200 -6.53 8.93 -5.95
N PHE A 201 -6.66 7.85 -6.71
CA PHE A 201 -7.62 6.79 -6.47
C PHE A 201 -6.93 5.62 -5.78
N PHE A 202 -7.59 4.99 -4.81
CA PHE A 202 -7.06 3.78 -4.17
C PHE A 202 -6.90 2.62 -5.16
N ASP A 203 -7.66 2.63 -6.26
CA ASP A 203 -7.66 1.60 -7.29
C ASP A 203 -7.84 2.17 -8.70
N ASN A 204 -6.96 1.78 -9.63
CA ASN A 204 -7.01 2.25 -11.02
C ASN A 204 -8.24 1.73 -11.77
N GLY A 205 -8.73 0.53 -11.45
CA GLY A 205 -9.91 -0.07 -12.07
C GLY A 205 -11.15 0.78 -11.84
N ILE A 206 -11.35 1.24 -10.59
CA ILE A 206 -12.43 2.17 -10.25
C ILE A 206 -12.31 3.48 -11.03
N ARG A 207 -11.11 4.07 -11.05
CA ARG A 207 -10.86 5.29 -11.82
C ARG A 207 -11.19 5.12 -13.30
N ASN A 208 -10.74 4.01 -13.89
CA ASN A 208 -10.94 3.70 -15.31
C ASN A 208 -12.40 3.42 -15.64
N ALA A 209 -13.15 2.80 -14.72
CA ALA A 209 -14.60 2.62 -14.83
C ALA A 209 -15.35 3.95 -14.86
N VAL A 210 -15.00 4.89 -13.97
CA VAL A 210 -15.61 6.23 -13.90
C VAL A 210 -15.48 6.99 -15.22
N ILE A 211 -14.36 6.86 -15.93
CA ILE A 211 -14.17 7.48 -17.25
C ILE A 211 -14.52 6.56 -18.42
N ASN A 212 -14.97 5.33 -18.13
CA ASN A 212 -15.28 4.27 -19.09
C ASN A 212 -14.14 4.03 -20.10
N ASN A 213 -12.90 3.96 -19.62
CA ASN A 213 -11.72 3.72 -20.45
C ASN A 213 -10.95 2.50 -19.95
N PHE A 214 -11.14 1.37 -20.64
CA PHE A 214 -10.44 0.10 -20.41
C PHE A 214 -9.56 -0.29 -21.60
N SER A 215 -9.16 0.69 -22.42
CA SER A 215 -8.28 0.44 -23.57
C SER A 215 -6.91 -0.08 -23.13
N ASP A 216 -6.30 -0.89 -24.00
CA ASP A 216 -4.94 -1.44 -23.81
C ASP A 216 -3.94 -0.34 -23.46
N LEU A 217 -3.03 -0.62 -22.53
CA LEU A 217 -2.19 0.39 -21.90
C LEU A 217 -1.29 1.12 -22.91
N GLU A 218 -0.85 0.45 -23.96
CA GLU A 218 -0.03 1.05 -25.01
C GLU A 218 -0.76 2.11 -25.85
N SER A 219 -2.08 2.00 -25.99
CA SER A 219 -2.90 2.97 -26.73
C SER A 219 -3.22 4.23 -25.92
N ARG A 220 -2.92 4.22 -24.62
CA ARG A 220 -3.34 5.26 -23.70
C ARG A 220 -2.34 6.40 -23.59
N MET A 221 -2.86 7.63 -23.72
CA MET A 221 -2.06 8.84 -23.48
C MET A 221 -1.78 9.09 -22.00
N ASP A 222 -2.63 8.57 -21.10
CA ASP A 222 -2.53 8.78 -19.64
C ASP A 222 -1.77 7.66 -18.91
N LYS A 223 -1.05 6.78 -19.61
CA LYS A 223 -0.32 5.64 -19.00
C LYS A 223 0.68 6.06 -17.92
N GLY A 224 1.31 7.23 -18.08
CA GLY A 224 2.19 7.82 -17.07
C GLY A 224 1.45 8.15 -15.77
N HIS A 225 0.28 8.79 -15.86
CA HIS A 225 -0.53 9.13 -14.69
C HIS A 225 -1.20 7.91 -14.04
N LEU A 226 -1.58 6.90 -14.84
CA LEU A 226 -2.04 5.61 -14.31
C LEU A 226 -0.96 4.91 -13.49
N TRP A 227 0.29 4.93 -13.98
CA TRP A 227 1.44 4.39 -13.27
C TRP A 227 1.72 5.15 -11.98
N GLU A 228 1.71 6.48 -12.05
CA GLU A 228 1.87 7.36 -10.89
C GLU A 228 0.82 7.06 -9.81
N ASN A 229 -0.46 7.00 -10.20
CA ASN A 229 -1.54 6.66 -9.26
C ASN A 229 -1.34 5.29 -8.63
N TYR A 230 -0.99 4.28 -9.42
CA TYR A 230 -0.75 2.94 -8.94
C TYR A 230 0.40 2.88 -7.93
N ILE A 231 1.54 3.51 -8.24
CA ILE A 231 2.68 3.54 -7.33
C ILE A 231 2.36 4.26 -6.03
N ILE A 232 1.68 5.41 -6.10
CA ILE A 232 1.32 6.18 -4.90
C ILE A 232 0.27 5.44 -4.08
N SER A 233 -0.73 4.80 -4.70
CA SER A 233 -1.75 4.02 -3.98
C SER A 233 -1.16 2.77 -3.33
N GLU A 234 -0.29 2.03 -4.03
CA GLU A 234 0.42 0.88 -3.46
C GLU A 234 1.34 1.32 -2.32
N ARG A 235 2.01 2.46 -2.44
CA ARG A 235 2.84 2.98 -1.35
C ARG A 235 1.99 3.37 -0.15
N TYR A 236 0.88 4.05 -0.36
CA TYR A 236 -0.07 4.39 0.70
C TYR A 236 -0.52 3.12 1.44
N LYS A 237 -0.99 2.11 0.70
CA LYS A 237 -1.43 0.82 1.25
C LYS A 237 -0.32 0.13 2.03
N TYR A 238 0.89 0.07 1.48
CA TYR A 238 2.06 -0.50 2.15
C TYR A 238 2.33 0.16 3.51
N LEU A 239 2.33 1.50 3.56
CA LEU A 239 2.58 2.24 4.81
C LEU A 239 1.50 1.94 5.85
N LYS A 240 0.22 1.92 5.45
CA LYS A 240 -0.90 1.64 6.36
C LYS A 240 -0.92 0.20 6.84
N ASN A 241 -0.78 -0.77 5.93
CA ASN A 241 -0.80 -2.20 6.25
C ASN A 241 0.36 -2.60 7.18
N ASN A 242 1.50 -1.90 7.08
CA ASN A 242 2.67 -2.15 7.92
C ASN A 242 2.79 -1.19 9.12
N SER A 243 1.74 -0.41 9.43
CA SER A 243 1.72 0.56 10.54
C SER A 243 2.93 1.50 10.57
N LYS A 244 3.38 1.95 9.38
CA LYS A 244 4.50 2.89 9.24
C LYS A 244 3.99 4.32 9.29
N GLU A 245 4.48 5.09 10.26
CA GLU A 245 4.14 6.50 10.45
C GLU A 245 4.97 7.39 9.50
N ARG A 246 4.58 7.43 8.23
CA ARG A 246 5.18 8.32 7.23
C ARG A 246 4.13 9.18 6.56
N ASN A 247 4.47 10.46 6.37
CA ASN A 247 3.62 11.40 5.66
C ASN A 247 3.96 11.39 4.17
N LEU A 248 2.93 11.43 3.32
CA LEU A 248 3.05 11.47 1.87
C LEU A 248 2.74 12.87 1.35
N TYR A 249 3.63 13.40 0.53
CA TYR A 249 3.52 14.71 -0.08
C TYR A 249 3.93 14.65 -1.56
N PHE A 250 3.65 15.72 -2.30
CA PHE A 250 4.37 16.02 -3.55
C PHE A 250 5.19 17.30 -3.35
N TRP A 251 6.13 17.62 -4.23
CA TRP A 251 6.81 18.92 -4.16
C TRP A 251 6.75 19.66 -5.48
N ARG A 252 6.50 20.96 -5.38
CA ARG A 252 6.49 21.85 -6.54
C ARG A 252 6.93 23.25 -6.15
N ILE A 253 7.58 23.95 -7.08
CA ILE A 253 7.91 25.37 -6.98
C ILE A 253 7.33 26.16 -8.15
N THR A 254 7.26 27.50 -8.01
CA THR A 254 6.72 28.42 -9.03
C THR A 254 7.39 28.30 -10.40
N GLN A 255 8.63 27.84 -10.44
CA GLN A 255 9.37 27.55 -11.68
C GLN A 255 8.97 26.22 -12.34
N HIS A 256 7.85 25.61 -11.91
CA HIS A 256 7.28 24.37 -12.46
C HIS A 256 8.19 23.14 -12.35
N GLN A 257 9.20 23.18 -11.48
CA GLN A 257 9.89 21.95 -11.07
C GLN A 257 9.01 21.20 -10.09
N GLU A 258 8.92 19.89 -10.28
CA GLU A 258 8.02 19.00 -9.55
C GLU A 258 8.75 17.72 -9.16
N ILE A 259 8.35 17.15 -8.02
CA ILE A 259 8.68 15.79 -7.60
C ILE A 259 7.37 15.12 -7.22
N ASP A 260 7.14 13.94 -7.80
CA ASP A 260 5.84 13.25 -7.76
C ASP A 260 5.46 12.81 -6.34
N LEU A 261 6.42 12.28 -5.56
CA LEU A 261 6.18 11.79 -4.21
C LEU A 261 7.33 12.13 -3.26
N ILE A 262 6.98 12.54 -2.05
CA ILE A 262 7.88 12.72 -0.91
C ILE A 262 7.33 11.92 0.26
N GLU A 263 8.22 11.17 0.88
CA GLU A 263 8.01 10.55 2.18
C GLU A 263 8.80 11.29 3.25
N GLU A 264 8.08 11.71 4.28
CA GLU A 264 8.68 12.27 5.48
C GLU A 264 8.51 11.29 6.65
N ASP A 265 9.64 10.97 7.29
CA ASP A 265 9.76 10.12 8.47
C ASP A 265 10.53 10.93 9.54
N GLY A 266 9.77 11.74 10.29
CA GLY A 266 10.32 12.74 11.20
C GLY A 266 11.17 13.77 10.46
N THR A 267 12.50 13.71 10.63
CA THR A 267 13.44 14.62 9.94
C THR A 267 14.00 14.03 8.64
N LYS A 268 13.76 12.74 8.36
CA LYS A 268 14.25 12.09 7.15
C LYS A 268 13.27 12.30 6.01
N ILE A 269 13.78 12.82 4.90
CA ILE A 269 13.01 13.06 3.68
C ILE A 269 13.53 12.13 2.59
N THR A 270 12.63 11.37 1.98
CA THR A 270 12.93 10.58 0.78
C THR A 270 12.03 11.03 -0.36
N ALA A 271 12.61 11.34 -1.51
CA ALA A 271 11.93 11.92 -2.64
C ALA A 271 11.93 10.95 -3.84
N TYR A 272 10.81 10.85 -4.53
CA TYR A 272 10.60 9.86 -5.58
C TYR A 272 10.06 10.52 -6.84
N GLU A 273 10.75 10.27 -7.96
CA GLU A 273 10.25 10.59 -9.29
C GLU A 273 9.63 9.35 -9.91
N ILE A 274 8.39 9.43 -10.38
CA ILE A 274 7.66 8.29 -10.93
C ILE A 274 7.60 8.40 -12.45
N LYS A 275 8.06 7.36 -13.16
CA LYS A 275 8.10 7.36 -14.62
C LYS A 275 7.65 6.02 -15.18
N TYR A 276 6.69 6.05 -16.10
CA TYR A 276 6.31 4.86 -16.86
C TYR A 276 7.36 4.57 -17.96
N SER A 277 8.55 4.12 -17.56
CA SER A 277 9.66 3.77 -18.46
C SER A 277 10.65 2.83 -17.77
N LYS A 278 11.23 1.90 -18.55
CA LYS A 278 12.28 0.98 -18.08
C LYS A 278 13.66 1.66 -17.94
N ASN A 279 13.93 2.69 -18.75
CA ASN A 279 15.24 3.36 -18.84
C ASN A 279 15.10 4.88 -18.65
N SER A 280 14.53 5.30 -17.53
CA SER A 280 14.38 6.70 -17.17
C SER A 280 15.73 7.31 -16.76
N LYS A 281 16.26 8.22 -17.59
CA LYS A 281 17.34 9.14 -17.19
C LYS A 281 16.72 10.42 -16.64
N TYR A 282 16.45 10.46 -15.34
CA TYR A 282 15.94 11.68 -14.70
C TYR A 282 17.07 12.43 -14.00
N LYS A 283 17.14 13.74 -14.22
CA LYS A 283 18.04 14.64 -13.48
C LYS A 283 17.25 15.27 -12.35
N PHE A 284 17.55 14.86 -11.13
CA PHE A 284 16.86 15.34 -9.96
C PHE A 284 17.04 16.87 -9.77
N PRO A 285 16.00 17.62 -9.40
CA PRO A 285 16.09 19.08 -9.29
C PRO A 285 17.13 19.55 -8.27
N LYS A 286 18.17 20.26 -8.72
CA LYS A 286 19.19 20.86 -7.83
C LYS A 286 18.58 21.80 -6.79
N THR A 287 17.51 22.49 -7.14
CA THR A 287 16.79 23.38 -6.24
C THR A 287 16.23 22.61 -5.03
N PHE A 288 15.75 21.38 -5.24
CA PHE A 288 15.27 20.55 -4.15
C PHE A 288 16.43 20.14 -3.22
N THR A 289 17.50 19.56 -3.77
CA THR A 289 18.63 19.09 -2.95
C THR A 289 19.33 20.23 -2.21
N THR A 290 19.31 21.45 -2.75
CA THR A 290 19.80 22.66 -2.07
C THR A 290 18.88 23.08 -0.93
N ASN A 291 17.56 23.06 -1.15
CA ASN A 291 16.59 23.46 -0.14
C ASN A 291 16.41 22.42 0.97
N TYR A 292 16.64 21.13 0.67
CA TYR A 292 16.47 20.01 1.60
C TYR A 292 17.78 19.20 1.66
N PRO A 293 18.84 19.76 2.29
CA PRO A 293 20.10 19.05 2.42
C PRO A 293 19.91 17.76 3.23
N GLY A 294 20.46 16.66 2.72
CA GLY A 294 20.33 15.33 3.34
C GLY A 294 19.09 14.54 2.90
N ALA A 295 18.23 15.10 2.04
CA ALA A 295 17.16 14.31 1.44
C ALA A 295 17.72 13.24 0.49
N GLU A 296 17.24 12.01 0.67
CA GLU A 296 17.51 10.90 -0.25
C GLU A 296 16.55 10.99 -1.44
N TRP A 297 16.94 10.48 -2.61
CA TRP A 297 16.04 10.45 -3.76
C TRP A 297 16.22 9.23 -4.65
N GLN A 298 15.14 8.81 -5.32
CA GLN A 298 15.12 7.65 -6.21
C GLN A 298 14.12 7.84 -7.36
N ILE A 299 14.33 7.12 -8.46
CA ILE A 299 13.38 7.02 -9.58
C ILE A 299 12.61 5.70 -9.46
N MET A 300 11.29 5.77 -9.60
CA MET A 300 10.37 4.64 -9.66
C MET A 300 9.90 4.41 -11.10
N GLY A 301 10.60 3.53 -11.80
CA GLY A 301 10.33 3.14 -13.19
C GLY A 301 9.41 1.92 -13.31
N THR A 302 8.97 1.60 -14.52
CA THR A 302 8.37 0.27 -14.84
C THR A 302 9.40 -0.84 -14.90
N GLY A 303 10.67 -0.46 -15.06
CA GLY A 303 11.74 -1.27 -14.50
C GLY A 303 11.61 -1.16 -12.98
N LEU A 304 10.80 -2.03 -12.37
CA LEU A 304 11.08 -2.46 -11.00
C LEU A 304 12.59 -2.71 -10.96
N PRO A 305 13.29 -2.30 -9.89
CA PRO A 305 14.74 -2.32 -9.94
C PRO A 305 15.14 -3.72 -10.36
N ALA A 306 16.14 -3.83 -11.25
CA ALA A 306 16.60 -5.10 -11.78
C ALA A 306 17.22 -5.95 -10.65
N TYR A 307 16.39 -6.31 -9.69
CA TYR A 307 16.62 -7.17 -8.58
C TYR A 307 16.27 -8.53 -9.12
N ILE A 308 17.32 -9.29 -9.36
CA ILE A 308 17.14 -10.63 -9.87
C ILE A 308 16.64 -11.45 -8.67
N PRO A 309 15.42 -12.00 -8.73
CA PRO A 309 14.90 -12.81 -7.64
C PRO A 309 15.90 -13.91 -7.31
N VAL A 310 16.24 -14.03 -6.02
CA VAL A 310 17.05 -15.13 -5.52
C VAL A 310 16.13 -16.33 -5.39
N HIS A 311 16.25 -17.28 -6.30
CA HIS A 311 15.43 -18.49 -6.30
C HIS A 311 16.01 -19.58 -5.41
N ASP A 312 17.33 -19.61 -5.30
CA ASP A 312 18.05 -20.65 -4.58
C ASP A 312 19.29 -20.07 -3.89
N LEU A 313 19.62 -20.63 -2.74
CA LEU A 313 20.78 -20.25 -1.93
C LEU A 313 21.64 -21.49 -1.72
N THR A 314 22.84 -21.50 -2.27
CA THR A 314 23.78 -22.62 -2.12
C THR A 314 25.06 -22.17 -1.45
N ILE A 315 25.47 -22.88 -0.39
CA ILE A 315 26.80 -22.68 0.19
C ILE A 315 27.78 -23.58 -0.57
N HIS A 316 28.78 -22.97 -1.20
CA HIS A 316 29.90 -23.69 -1.79
C HIS A 316 31.01 -23.85 -0.75
N LEU A 317 31.03 -25.03 -0.13
CA LEU A 317 31.93 -25.34 0.98
C LEU A 317 33.42 -25.17 0.62
N PRO A 318 33.93 -25.66 -0.53
CA PRO A 318 35.37 -25.54 -0.82
C PRO A 318 35.90 -24.10 -0.87
N THR A 319 35.04 -23.13 -1.18
CA THR A 319 35.42 -21.71 -1.28
C THR A 319 34.78 -20.83 -0.21
N LEU A 320 34.00 -21.41 0.72
CA LEU A 320 33.36 -20.68 1.80
C LEU A 320 32.49 -19.51 1.30
N LYS A 321 31.74 -19.74 0.22
CA LYS A 321 30.90 -18.72 -0.41
C LYS A 321 29.42 -19.11 -0.35
N LEU A 322 28.57 -18.16 0.06
CA LEU A 322 27.13 -18.27 -0.14
C LEU A 322 26.80 -17.71 -1.52
N TYR A 323 26.21 -18.54 -2.38
CA TYR A 323 25.73 -18.18 -3.70
C TYR A 323 24.23 -17.97 -3.66
N ALA A 324 23.77 -16.83 -4.16
CA ALA A 324 22.38 -16.48 -4.40
C ALA A 324 22.10 -16.58 -5.90
N TRP A 325 21.43 -17.66 -6.29
CA TRP A 325 21.13 -17.99 -7.68
C TRP A 325 19.88 -17.29 -8.16
N THR A 326 19.94 -16.83 -9.40
CA THR A 326 18.88 -16.02 -10.00
C THR A 326 18.36 -16.64 -11.29
N HIS A 327 17.18 -16.24 -11.76
CA HIS A 327 16.65 -16.78 -13.02
C HIS A 327 17.53 -16.32 -14.20
N GLY A 328 18.29 -17.24 -14.78
CA GLY A 328 19.20 -16.97 -15.90
C GLY A 328 20.68 -16.99 -15.53
N ARG A 329 21.21 -18.19 -15.22
CA ARG A 329 22.64 -18.59 -15.09
C ARG A 329 23.60 -17.68 -14.30
N SER A 330 23.08 -16.67 -13.62
CA SER A 330 23.84 -15.67 -12.89
C SER A 330 23.72 -15.95 -11.39
N ALA A 331 24.82 -15.75 -10.65
CA ALA A 331 24.83 -15.95 -9.20
C ALA A 331 25.61 -14.84 -8.52
N TYR A 332 24.99 -14.20 -7.53
CA TYR A 332 25.71 -13.33 -6.61
C TYR A 332 26.39 -14.20 -5.56
N ASN A 333 27.58 -13.83 -5.11
CA ASN A 333 28.27 -14.56 -4.04
C ASN A 333 28.84 -13.63 -2.99
N ILE A 334 28.77 -14.07 -1.74
CA ILE A 334 29.40 -13.41 -0.61
C ILE A 334 30.32 -14.40 0.10
N SER A 335 31.50 -13.91 0.53
CA SER A 335 32.44 -14.71 1.31
C SER A 335 31.93 -14.82 2.75
N LEU A 336 31.63 -16.04 3.18
CA LEU A 336 31.19 -16.30 4.55
C LEU A 336 32.22 -15.83 5.60
N PRO A 337 33.53 -16.06 5.44
CA PRO A 337 34.55 -15.53 6.34
C PRO A 337 34.49 -14.02 6.59
N GLN A 338 34.15 -13.24 5.55
CA GLN A 338 34.06 -11.78 5.66
C GLN A 338 32.87 -11.34 6.51
N VAL A 339 31.84 -12.18 6.61
CA VAL A 339 30.59 -11.88 7.32
C VAL A 339 30.57 -12.51 8.70
N THR A 340 31.04 -13.75 8.83
CA THR A 340 30.93 -14.56 10.06
C THR A 340 32.24 -14.67 10.83
N GLY A 341 33.39 -14.34 10.23
CA GLY A 341 34.72 -14.52 10.84
C GLY A 341 35.21 -15.97 10.89
N ILE A 342 34.47 -16.93 10.31
CA ILE A 342 34.77 -18.36 10.36
C ILE A 342 35.52 -18.79 9.09
N ASN A 343 36.73 -19.35 9.27
CA ASN A 343 37.65 -19.69 8.17
C ASN A 343 37.75 -21.20 7.85
N GLN A 344 37.07 -22.08 8.58
CA GLN A 344 37.08 -23.54 8.34
C GLN A 344 35.69 -24.16 8.58
N ILE A 345 35.32 -25.13 7.74
CA ILE A 345 33.98 -25.73 7.67
C ILE A 345 34.02 -27.16 8.19
N SER A 346 33.23 -27.45 9.22
CA SER A 346 32.72 -28.80 9.44
C SER A 346 31.26 -28.70 9.87
N GLU A 347 30.36 -28.51 8.91
CA GLU A 347 28.95 -29.00 8.83
C GLU A 347 28.11 -28.18 7.83
N THR A 348 27.21 -28.85 7.11
CA THR A 348 26.24 -28.26 6.17
C THR A 348 25.09 -27.60 6.93
N ALA A 349 24.68 -26.39 6.53
CA ALA A 349 23.39 -25.83 6.94
C ALA A 349 22.27 -26.71 6.37
N SER A 350 21.59 -27.45 7.23
CA SER A 350 20.52 -28.38 6.86
C SER A 350 19.21 -27.67 6.51
N GLU A 351 18.99 -26.46 7.03
CA GLU A 351 17.75 -25.70 6.83
C GLU A 351 18.01 -24.19 6.77
N TYR A 352 17.49 -23.53 5.74
CA TYR A 352 17.35 -22.08 5.70
C TYR A 352 15.86 -21.74 5.52
N ASN A 353 15.41 -20.68 6.19
CA ASN A 353 14.08 -20.12 5.99
C ASN A 353 14.24 -18.75 5.35
N LEU A 354 13.88 -18.63 4.08
CA LEU A 354 13.79 -17.35 3.40
C LEU A 354 12.54 -16.62 3.90
N PHE A 355 12.70 -15.80 4.94
CA PHE A 355 11.57 -15.05 5.52
C PHE A 355 11.02 -13.94 4.62
N GLN A 356 11.72 -13.60 3.53
CA GLN A 356 11.27 -12.54 2.64
C GLN A 356 11.76 -12.76 1.20
N ASN A 357 10.81 -12.93 0.27
CA ASN A 357 11.06 -12.96 -1.16
C ASN A 357 10.38 -11.74 -1.79
N TYR A 358 11.01 -10.56 -1.73
CA TYR A 358 10.51 -9.39 -2.45
C TYR A 358 11.65 -8.50 -2.94
N PRO A 359 11.66 -8.15 -4.22
CA PRO A 359 11.84 -6.77 -4.59
C PRO A 359 10.53 -6.02 -4.37
N ASN A 360 10.50 -5.22 -3.31
CA ASN A 360 9.54 -4.13 -3.17
C ASN A 360 10.23 -2.89 -3.76
N PRO A 361 9.67 -2.17 -4.76
CA PRO A 361 10.30 -0.98 -5.34
C PRO A 361 10.57 0.13 -4.30
N PHE A 362 9.95 0.00 -3.13
CA PHE A 362 10.06 0.88 -1.99
C PHE A 362 10.95 0.35 -0.84
N ASN A 363 11.64 -0.79 -1.01
CA ASN A 363 12.61 -1.34 -0.06
C ASN A 363 13.90 -1.77 -0.79
N GLN A 364 14.99 -1.04 -0.57
CA GLN A 364 16.30 -1.30 -1.20
C GLN A 364 17.09 -2.44 -0.55
N PHE A 365 16.47 -3.16 0.39
CA PHE A 365 17.14 -4.18 1.18
C PHE A 365 16.44 -5.53 1.04
N SER A 366 17.22 -6.60 0.89
CA SER A 366 16.78 -7.99 1.06
C SER A 366 17.35 -8.53 2.37
N ILE A 367 16.48 -9.01 3.26
CA ILE A 367 16.90 -9.60 4.54
C ILE A 367 16.83 -11.12 4.43
N ILE A 368 17.96 -11.78 4.64
CA ILE A 368 18.10 -13.23 4.64
C ILE A 368 18.41 -13.66 6.07
N GLN A 369 17.51 -14.40 6.70
CA GLN A 369 17.76 -15.06 7.99
C GLN A 369 18.15 -16.52 7.74
N PHE A 370 19.21 -16.97 8.37
CA PHE A 370 19.67 -18.35 8.23
C PHE A 370 20.17 -18.89 9.56
N VAL A 371 20.12 -20.21 9.68
CA VAL A 371 20.58 -20.92 10.87
C VAL A 371 21.89 -21.62 10.52
N ILE A 372 22.94 -21.35 11.29
CA ILE A 372 24.19 -22.08 11.21
C ILE A 372 24.19 -23.16 12.31
N PRO A 373 24.44 -24.44 12.00
CA PRO A 373 24.73 -25.44 13.02
C PRO A 373 25.98 -25.03 13.80
N ALA A 374 25.95 -25.05 15.13
CA ALA A 374 27.15 -24.78 15.92
C ALA A 374 28.14 -25.93 15.78
N VAL A 375 29.35 -25.63 15.31
CA VAL A 375 30.45 -26.60 15.23
C VAL A 375 31.11 -26.69 16.61
N ASP A 376 30.97 -27.83 17.30
CA ASP A 376 31.96 -28.20 18.33
C ASP A 376 32.25 -29.70 18.38
N SER A 377 33.49 -29.96 18.76
CA SER A 377 34.39 -31.03 18.34
C SER A 377 34.34 -32.31 19.18
N ARG A 378 33.25 -32.62 19.90
CA ARG A 378 33.19 -33.80 20.81
C ARG A 378 31.82 -34.49 20.86
N PRO A 379 31.62 -35.58 20.09
CA PRO A 379 30.32 -36.24 19.92
C PRO A 379 29.84 -37.13 21.09
N ASP A 380 30.63 -37.39 22.13
CA ASP A 380 30.39 -38.54 23.04
C ASP A 380 29.86 -38.20 24.46
N LYS A 381 29.08 -37.13 24.67
CA LYS A 381 28.43 -36.87 25.98
C LYS A 381 26.89 -37.03 25.93
N PRO A 382 26.29 -37.94 26.72
CA PRO A 382 24.83 -38.03 26.85
C PRO A 382 24.28 -36.79 27.57
N GLY A 383 23.33 -36.09 26.95
CA GLY A 383 22.68 -34.87 27.47
C GLY A 383 22.87 -33.61 26.63
N TYR A 384 23.45 -33.70 25.43
CA TYR A 384 23.72 -32.56 24.57
C TYR A 384 22.43 -31.98 23.95
N LYS A 385 22.29 -30.65 23.98
CA LYS A 385 21.29 -29.90 23.20
C LYS A 385 22.03 -29.20 22.07
N GLU A 386 21.64 -29.46 20.82
CA GLU A 386 22.08 -28.69 19.67
C GLU A 386 21.78 -27.21 19.91
N THR A 387 22.80 -26.36 19.80
CA THR A 387 22.64 -24.90 19.83
C THR A 387 22.76 -24.40 18.41
N HIS A 388 21.71 -23.73 17.94
CA HIS A 388 21.64 -23.15 16.60
C HIS A 388 21.96 -21.66 16.68
N LEU A 389 22.91 -21.19 15.87
CA LEU A 389 23.20 -19.77 15.72
C LEU A 389 22.26 -19.18 14.66
N ARG A 390 21.44 -18.22 15.05
CA ARG A 390 20.56 -17.47 14.13
C ARG A 390 21.28 -16.21 13.67
N GLU A 391 21.52 -16.10 12.37
CA GLU A 391 22.19 -14.96 11.76
C GLU A 391 21.25 -14.22 10.79
N THR A 392 21.51 -12.93 10.59
CA THR A 392 20.74 -12.07 9.67
C THR A 392 21.68 -11.35 8.72
N LEU A 393 21.51 -11.59 7.41
CA LEU A 393 22.20 -10.86 6.36
C LEU A 393 21.27 -9.83 5.73
N CYS A 394 21.72 -8.58 5.66
CA CYS A 394 21.00 -7.50 4.99
C CYS A 394 21.76 -7.12 3.71
N LEU A 395 21.20 -7.47 2.55
CA LEU A 395 21.74 -7.11 1.24
C LEU A 395 21.11 -5.79 0.81
N LYS A 396 21.93 -4.75 0.62
CA LYS A 396 21.50 -3.48 0.04
C LYS A 396 21.78 -3.50 -1.46
N TRP A 397 20.80 -3.12 -2.26
CA TRP A 397 20.92 -3.08 -3.72
C TRP A 397 20.98 -1.64 -4.25
#